data_AF-A0A952JBF2-F1
#
_entry.id   AF-A0A952JBF2-F1
#
_cell.length_a   1.000
_cell.length_b   1.000
_cell.length_c   1.000
_cell.angle_alpha   90.00
_cell.angle_beta   90.00
_cell.angle_gamma   90.00
#
_symmetry.space_group_name_H-M   'P 1'
#
loop_
_entity.id
_entity.type
_entity.pdbx_description
1 polymer ?
#
loop_
_entity_poly.entity_id
_entity_poly.type
_entity_poly.pdbx_seq_one_letter_code
_entity_poly.pdbx_strand_id
1 'polypeptide(L)'
;MNKETSIVEPSFKINYATVILALALLILVVYIVATNLNSSSAPQQQKVVEKQNITPSVSGIESALKATELNPNYETYFNLGLVYYNAANYLESVSAWKKALEYNPQSAVAYNNIAAAYGALEMWNEEIAACEKALAIDPNMTLAKNNLDWAKKMKAESGKQ
;
A
#
# COMPACT_ATOMS: atom_id res chain seq x y z
N MET A 1 -10.55 -14.90 -81.12
CA MET A 1 -11.74 -14.89 -80.24
C MET A 1 -11.20 -14.78 -78.83
N ASN A 2 -10.93 -13.55 -78.36
CA ASN A 2 -10.27 -13.30 -77.08
C ASN A 2 -11.27 -12.58 -76.18
N LYS A 3 -11.73 -13.25 -75.11
CA LYS A 3 -12.57 -12.64 -74.08
C LYS A 3 -11.65 -12.03 -73.04
N GLU A 4 -11.64 -10.70 -72.95
CA GLU A 4 -11.03 -9.97 -71.85
C GLU A 4 -11.79 -10.31 -70.55
N THR A 5 -11.13 -11.04 -69.64
CA THR A 5 -11.59 -11.22 -68.27
C THR A 5 -11.17 -10.01 -67.44
N SER A 6 -12.13 -9.13 -67.17
CA SER A 6 -11.97 -8.00 -66.26
C SER A 6 -11.79 -8.51 -64.83
N ILE A 7 -10.58 -8.36 -64.29
CA ILE A 7 -10.27 -8.63 -62.89
C ILE A 7 -10.74 -7.44 -62.05
N VAL A 8 -11.85 -7.63 -61.33
CA VAL A 8 -12.37 -6.64 -60.38
C VAL A 8 -11.54 -6.75 -59.11
N GLU A 9 -10.65 -5.79 -58.87
CA GLU A 9 -9.94 -5.70 -57.59
C GLU A 9 -10.91 -5.33 -56.46
N PRO A 10 -10.87 -6.01 -55.30
CA PRO A 10 -11.72 -5.65 -54.18
C PRO A 10 -11.26 -4.31 -53.60
N SER A 11 -12.00 -3.24 -53.88
CA SER A 11 -11.78 -1.93 -53.26
C SER A 11 -12.17 -2.00 -51.78
N PHE A 12 -11.23 -2.35 -50.90
CA PHE A 12 -11.44 -2.30 -49.46
C PHE A 12 -11.51 -0.84 -49.02
N LYS A 13 -12.72 -0.30 -48.93
CA LYS A 13 -12.94 1.07 -48.43
C LYS A 13 -12.84 1.05 -46.92
N ILE A 14 -11.71 1.50 -46.38
CA ILE A 14 -11.54 1.71 -44.95
C ILE A 14 -12.58 2.75 -44.51
N ASN A 15 -13.55 2.33 -43.71
CA ASN A 15 -14.49 3.25 -43.10
C ASN A 15 -13.79 3.92 -41.91
N TYR A 16 -13.33 5.15 -42.11
CA TYR A 16 -12.66 5.91 -41.07
C TYR A 16 -13.53 6.07 -39.82
N ALA A 17 -14.87 6.11 -39.95
CA ALA A 17 -15.75 6.14 -38.79
C ALA A 17 -15.66 4.85 -37.97
N THR A 18 -15.54 3.67 -38.60
CA THR A 18 -15.38 2.39 -37.87
C THR A 18 -14.00 2.28 -37.24
N VAL A 19 -12.95 2.78 -37.90
CA VAL A 19 -11.59 2.81 -37.33
C VAL A 19 -11.51 3.76 -36.14
N ILE A 20 -12.09 4.96 -36.24
CA ILE A 20 -12.14 5.94 -35.15
C ILE A 20 -12.95 5.38 -33.97
N LEU A 21 -14.08 4.72 -34.23
CA LEU A 21 -14.86 4.02 -33.19
C LEU A 21 -14.05 2.92 -32.51
N ALA A 22 -13.33 2.09 -33.26
CA ALA A 22 -12.51 1.02 -32.71
C ALA A 22 -11.36 1.57 -31.84
N LEU A 23 -10.70 2.64 -32.28
CA LEU A 23 -9.64 3.31 -31.52
C LEU A 23 -10.19 3.97 -30.25
N ALA A 24 -11.37 4.62 -30.32
CA ALA A 24 -12.01 5.21 -29.16
C ALA A 24 -12.39 4.15 -28.11
N LEU A 25 -12.89 2.99 -28.54
CA LEU A 25 -13.17 1.86 -27.65
C LEU A 25 -11.89 1.29 -27.02
N LEU A 26 -10.81 1.18 -27.79
CA LEU A 26 -9.51 0.72 -27.28
C LEU A 26 -8.97 1.67 -26.18
N ILE A 27 -9.00 2.98 -26.43
CA ILE A 27 -8.57 4.00 -25.46
C ILE A 27 -9.43 3.95 -24.19
N LEU A 28 -10.74 3.77 -24.33
CA LEU A 28 -11.66 3.61 -23.19
C LEU A 28 -11.32 2.38 -22.35
N VAL A 29 -11.06 1.24 -23.00
CA VAL A 29 -10.67 -0.01 -22.31
C VAL A 29 -9.34 0.17 -21.57
N VAL A 30 -8.34 0.78 -22.21
CA VAL A 30 -7.04 1.07 -21.57
C VAL A 30 -7.20 2.01 -20.39
N TYR A 31 -8.04 3.04 -20.52
CA TYR A 31 -8.36 3.96 -19.42
C TYR A 31 -9.02 3.24 -18.24
N ILE A 32 -10.03 2.40 -18.49
CA ILE A 32 -10.69 1.60 -17.46
C ILE A 32 -9.69 0.68 -16.74
N VAL A 33 -8.83 -0.01 -17.49
CA VAL A 33 -7.79 -0.88 -16.92
C VAL A 33 -6.77 -0.07 -16.12
N ALA A 34 -6.34 1.10 -16.61
CA ALA A 34 -5.43 1.98 -15.89
C ALA A 34 -6.04 2.52 -14.58
N THR A 35 -7.33 2.88 -14.59
CA THR A 35 -8.04 3.27 -13.36
C THR A 35 -8.21 2.10 -12.40
N ASN A 36 -8.37 0.87 -12.91
CA ASN A 36 -8.47 -0.33 -12.09
C ASN A 36 -7.12 -0.78 -11.50
N LEU A 37 -6.01 -0.52 -12.18
CA LEU A 37 -4.66 -0.74 -11.66
C LEU A 37 -4.27 0.35 -10.64
N ASN A 38 -4.74 1.58 -10.83
CA ASN A 38 -4.57 2.67 -9.85
C ASN A 38 -5.51 2.58 -8.64
N SER A 39 -6.55 1.75 -8.67
CA SER A 39 -7.44 1.54 -7.50
C SER A 39 -6.84 0.63 -6.41
N SER A 40 -5.54 0.31 -6.45
CA SER A 40 -4.82 -0.22 -5.29
C SER A 40 -4.50 0.86 -4.23
N SER A 41 -4.96 2.11 -4.39
CA SER A 41 -4.95 3.12 -3.33
C SER A 41 -6.37 3.52 -2.90
N ALA A 42 -6.74 3.05 -1.70
CA ALA A 42 -7.83 3.46 -0.81
C ALA A 42 -9.31 3.25 -1.24
N PRO A 43 -10.09 2.44 -0.49
CA PRO A 43 -11.53 2.63 -0.41
C PRO A 43 -11.87 3.63 0.71
N GLN A 44 -12.40 4.80 0.33
CA GLN A 44 -13.20 5.62 1.25
C GLN A 44 -14.68 5.22 1.13
N GLN A 45 -15.18 4.66 2.23
CA GLN A 45 -16.57 4.58 2.69
C GLN A 45 -17.56 3.73 1.88
N GLN A 46 -17.62 2.44 2.25
CA GLN A 46 -18.83 1.65 2.06
C GLN A 46 -19.77 1.87 3.25
N LYS A 47 -20.87 2.59 3.02
CA LYS A 47 -22.02 2.64 3.92
C LYS A 47 -22.72 1.27 3.84
N VAL A 48 -22.31 0.32 4.66
CA VAL A 48 -23.05 -0.92 4.91
C VAL A 48 -23.57 -0.87 6.34
N VAL A 49 -24.87 -0.58 6.46
CA VAL A 49 -25.61 -0.95 7.66
C VAL A 49 -25.84 -2.46 7.53
N GLU A 50 -24.96 -3.26 8.11
CA GLU A 50 -25.21 -4.68 8.34
C GLU A 50 -24.73 -5.02 9.75
N LYS A 51 -25.71 -5.28 10.64
CA LYS A 51 -25.46 -5.71 12.01
C LYS A 51 -24.88 -7.13 11.99
N GLN A 52 -23.92 -7.34 12.90
CA GLN A 52 -23.44 -8.63 13.44
C GLN A 52 -22.44 -9.43 12.57
N ASN A 53 -21.16 -9.15 12.78
CA ASN A 53 -20.18 -10.10 13.34
C ASN A 53 -18.85 -9.36 13.59
N ILE A 54 -18.77 -8.65 14.71
CA ILE A 54 -17.55 -7.93 15.09
C ILE A 54 -16.52 -8.96 15.51
N THR A 55 -15.55 -9.24 14.65
CA THR A 55 -14.33 -9.95 15.05
C THR A 55 -13.64 -9.12 16.16
N PRO A 56 -13.00 -9.74 17.16
CA PRO A 56 -12.31 -9.01 18.22
C PRO A 56 -11.31 -7.94 17.71
N SER A 57 -10.75 -8.15 16.52
CA SER A 57 -9.84 -7.20 15.85
C SER A 57 -10.53 -5.89 15.44
N VAL A 58 -11.77 -5.94 14.93
CA VAL A 58 -12.50 -4.73 14.50
C VAL A 58 -12.91 -3.89 15.71
N SER A 59 -13.36 -4.53 16.80
CA SER A 59 -13.70 -3.82 18.05
C SER A 59 -12.50 -3.12 18.69
N GLY A 60 -11.32 -3.75 18.63
CA GLY A 60 -10.07 -3.18 19.14
C GLY A 60 -9.66 -1.92 18.36
N ILE A 61 -9.74 -1.97 17.03
CA ILE A 61 -9.40 -0.84 16.16
C ILE A 61 -10.36 0.34 16.39
N GLU A 62 -11.67 0.10 16.44
CA GLU A 62 -12.66 1.17 16.69
C GLU A 62 -12.42 1.89 18.02
N SER A 63 -12.13 1.11 19.07
CA SER A 63 -11.83 1.66 20.40
C SER A 63 -10.56 2.50 20.40
N ALA A 64 -9.50 2.03 19.72
CA ALA A 64 -8.25 2.76 19.59
C ALA A 64 -8.39 4.03 18.76
N LEU A 65 -9.15 4.00 17.66
CA LEU A 65 -9.47 5.18 16.85
C LEU A 65 -10.21 6.22 17.69
N LYS A 66 -11.25 5.81 18.43
CA LYS A 66 -11.97 6.71 19.32
C LYS A 66 -11.08 7.33 20.40
N ALA A 67 -10.09 6.60 20.91
CA ALA A 67 -9.10 7.17 21.83
C ALA A 67 -8.27 8.30 21.17
N THR A 68 -7.88 8.15 19.90
CA THR A 68 -7.19 9.22 19.16
C THR A 68 -8.06 10.44 18.90
N GLU A 69 -9.37 10.27 18.75
CA GLU A 69 -10.31 11.40 18.59
C GLU A 69 -10.52 12.16 19.90
N LEU A 70 -10.62 11.43 21.03
CA LEU A 70 -10.89 12.02 22.34
C LEU A 70 -9.68 12.75 22.92
N ASN A 71 -8.46 12.24 22.72
CA ASN A 71 -7.25 12.83 23.24
C ASN A 71 -6.06 12.56 22.31
N PRO A 72 -5.93 13.30 21.20
CA PRO A 72 -4.87 13.07 20.24
C PRO A 72 -3.50 13.42 20.85
N ASN A 73 -2.69 12.39 21.08
CA ASN A 73 -1.32 12.54 21.56
C ASN A 73 -0.44 11.35 21.12
N TYR A 74 0.84 11.41 21.51
CA TYR A 74 1.81 10.34 21.23
C TYR A 74 1.27 8.95 21.62
N GLU A 75 0.78 8.80 22.86
CA GLU A 75 0.38 7.50 23.43
C GLU A 75 -0.83 6.92 22.71
N THR A 76 -1.84 7.74 22.39
CA THR A 76 -3.03 7.26 21.69
C THR A 76 -2.72 6.80 20.27
N TYR A 77 -1.86 7.52 19.55
CA TYR A 77 -1.44 7.11 18.21
C TYR A 77 -0.47 5.92 18.25
N PHE A 78 0.39 5.85 19.27
CA PHE A 78 1.29 4.72 19.46
C PHE A 78 0.52 3.42 19.70
N ASN A 79 -0.49 3.47 20.57
CA ASN A 79 -1.38 2.35 20.85
C ASN A 79 -2.24 1.96 19.65
N LEU A 80 -2.74 2.93 18.88
CA LEU A 80 -3.43 2.66 17.62
C LEU A 80 -2.51 1.87 16.66
N GLY A 81 -1.24 2.24 16.57
CA GLY A 81 -0.26 1.50 15.76
C GLY A 81 -0.07 0.06 16.24
N LEU A 82 0.03 -0.18 17.55
CA LEU A 82 0.10 -1.53 18.11
C LEU A 82 -1.14 -2.37 17.75
N VAL A 83 -2.34 -1.77 17.87
CA VAL A 83 -3.61 -2.44 17.54
C VAL A 83 -3.67 -2.80 16.05
N TYR A 84 -3.27 -1.90 15.15
CA TYR A 84 -3.18 -2.21 13.73
C TYR A 84 -2.16 -3.30 13.43
N TYR A 85 -0.99 -3.27 14.06
CA TYR A 85 0.04 -4.29 13.87
C TYR A 85 -0.44 -5.67 14.30
N ASN A 86 -1.10 -5.78 15.46
CA ASN A 86 -1.66 -7.04 15.96
C ASN A 86 -2.80 -7.58 15.07
N ALA A 87 -3.45 -6.70 14.31
CA ALA A 87 -4.43 -7.07 13.29
C ALA A 87 -3.80 -7.39 11.92
N ALA A 88 -2.47 -7.39 11.81
CA ALA A 88 -1.71 -7.51 10.55
C ALA A 88 -1.95 -6.39 9.52
N ASN A 89 -2.52 -5.26 9.96
CA ASN A 89 -2.69 -4.05 9.16
C ASN A 89 -1.40 -3.20 9.22
N TYR A 90 -0.34 -3.70 8.58
CA TYR A 90 1.00 -3.15 8.76
C TYR A 90 1.18 -1.73 8.20
N LEU A 91 0.51 -1.36 7.11
CA LEU A 91 0.61 0.00 6.55
C LEU A 91 -0.12 1.03 7.42
N GLU A 92 -1.26 0.65 7.98
CA GLU A 92 -2.02 1.45 8.94
C GLU A 92 -1.25 1.63 10.24
N SER A 93 -0.55 0.59 10.72
CA SER A 93 0.30 0.70 11.92
C SER A 93 1.46 1.67 11.71
N VAL A 94 2.13 1.61 10.55
CA VAL A 94 3.15 2.60 10.16
C VAL A 94 2.58 4.02 10.16
N SER A 95 1.37 4.21 9.62
CA SER A 95 0.72 5.52 9.56
C SER A 95 0.40 6.06 10.96
N ALA A 96 -0.11 5.21 11.85
CA ALA A 96 -0.39 5.58 13.23
C ALA A 96 0.89 5.90 14.03
N TRP A 97 1.96 5.11 13.90
CA TRP A 97 3.23 5.44 14.55
C TRP A 97 3.92 6.67 13.97
N LYS A 98 3.79 6.94 12.67
CA LYS A 98 4.23 8.23 12.09
C LYS A 98 3.47 9.41 12.70
N LYS A 99 2.16 9.26 12.92
CA LYS A 99 1.37 10.26 13.66
C LYS A 99 1.83 10.41 15.10
N ALA A 100 2.17 9.33 15.80
CA ALA A 100 2.76 9.41 17.13
C ALA A 100 4.09 10.20 17.12
N LEU A 101 4.94 9.95 16.13
CA LEU A 101 6.22 10.66 15.94
C LEU A 101 6.04 12.17 15.66
N GLU A 102 4.89 12.64 15.16
CA GLU A 102 4.59 14.07 15.08
C GLU A 102 4.51 14.73 16.47
N TYR A 103 4.12 13.98 17.51
CA TYR A 103 4.08 14.43 18.90
C TYR A 103 5.39 14.20 19.65
N ASN A 104 6.08 13.10 19.39
CA ASN A 104 7.40 12.81 19.95
C ASN A 104 8.36 12.27 18.87
N PRO A 105 9.12 13.15 18.21
CA PRO A 105 10.07 12.76 17.16
C PRO A 105 11.26 11.93 17.67
N GLN A 106 11.48 11.85 18.99
CA GLN A 106 12.61 11.17 19.62
C GLN A 106 12.22 9.80 20.18
N SER A 107 11.16 9.18 19.67
CA SER A 107 10.79 7.82 20.09
C SER A 107 11.51 6.76 19.26
N ALA A 108 12.62 6.25 19.80
CA ALA A 108 13.32 5.09 19.24
C ALA A 108 12.38 3.86 19.11
N VAL A 109 11.48 3.68 20.09
CA VAL A 109 10.51 2.57 20.10
C VAL A 109 9.53 2.66 18.94
N ALA A 110 9.00 3.87 18.64
CA ALA A 110 8.10 4.05 17.51
C ALA A 110 8.80 3.77 16.18
N TYR A 111 10.06 4.20 16.01
CA TYR A 111 10.85 3.86 14.82
C TYR A 111 11.12 2.35 14.69
N ASN A 112 11.45 1.65 15.79
CA ASN A 112 11.63 0.21 15.76
C ASN A 112 10.34 -0.54 15.39
N ASN A 113 9.19 -0.08 15.88
CA ASN A 113 7.90 -0.68 15.54
C ASN A 113 7.54 -0.45 14.06
N ILE A 114 7.81 0.75 13.52
CA ILE A 114 7.72 1.02 12.09
C ILE A 114 8.64 0.08 11.30
N ALA A 115 9.86 -0.16 11.77
CA ALA A 115 10.79 -1.10 11.14
C ALA A 115 10.21 -2.51 11.10
N ALA A 116 9.69 -3.01 12.22
CA ALA A 116 9.06 -4.33 12.29
C ALA A 116 7.87 -4.46 11.33
N ALA A 117 7.04 -3.42 11.18
CA ALA A 117 5.94 -3.43 10.21
C ALA A 117 6.43 -3.47 8.76
N TYR A 118 7.49 -2.74 8.42
CA TYR A 118 8.12 -2.83 7.10
C TYR A 118 8.74 -4.21 6.85
N GLY A 119 9.36 -4.82 7.85
CA GLY A 119 9.89 -6.19 7.75
C GLY A 119 8.80 -7.24 7.53
N ALA A 120 7.64 -7.09 8.16
CA ALA A 120 6.48 -7.94 7.91
C ALA A 120 5.89 -7.81 6.49
N LEU A 121 6.18 -6.69 5.82
CA LEU A 121 5.82 -6.41 4.42
C LEU A 121 6.95 -6.72 3.44
N GLU A 122 8.09 -7.26 3.92
CA GLU A 122 9.31 -7.48 3.14
C GLU A 122 9.87 -6.20 2.46
N MET A 123 9.53 -5.03 3.00
CA MET A 123 10.01 -3.73 2.55
C MET A 123 11.36 -3.41 3.18
N TRP A 124 12.39 -4.16 2.76
CA TRP A 124 13.68 -4.21 3.44
C TRP A 124 14.43 -2.86 3.48
N ASN A 125 14.24 -2.00 2.46
CA ASN A 125 14.89 -0.68 2.44
C ASN A 125 14.29 0.24 3.51
N GLU A 126 12.97 0.23 3.64
CA GLU A 126 12.20 1.01 4.59
C GLU A 126 12.40 0.52 6.02
N GLU A 127 12.50 -0.80 6.22
CA GLU A 127 12.88 -1.39 7.51
C GLU A 127 14.27 -0.91 7.94
N ILE A 128 15.28 -1.01 7.06
CA ILE A 128 16.65 -0.53 7.34
C ILE A 128 16.64 0.93 7.76
N ALA A 129 15.97 1.81 6.99
CA ALA A 129 15.92 3.23 7.28
C ALA A 129 15.24 3.53 8.64
N ALA A 130 14.20 2.77 8.99
CA ALA A 130 13.52 2.92 10.27
C ALA A 130 14.38 2.42 11.45
N CYS A 131 15.08 1.28 11.30
CA CYS A 131 16.05 0.79 12.27
C CYS A 131 17.19 1.79 12.50
N GLU A 132 17.74 2.38 11.44
CA GLU A 132 18.81 3.39 11.55
C GLU A 132 18.35 4.62 12.33
N LYS A 133 17.11 5.08 12.13
CA LYS A 133 16.52 6.16 12.94
C LYS A 133 16.36 5.77 14.40
N ALA A 134 15.88 4.55 14.69
CA ALA A 134 15.77 4.06 16.06
C ALA A 134 17.15 4.05 16.75
N LEU A 135 18.18 3.54 16.08
CA LEU A 135 19.54 3.45 16.59
C LEU A 135 20.28 4.79 16.68
N ALA A 136 19.90 5.78 15.86
CA ALA A 136 20.40 7.13 16.00
C ALA A 136 19.91 7.81 17.30
N ILE A 137 18.74 7.42 17.78
CA ILE A 137 18.14 7.94 19.03
C ILE A 137 18.58 7.11 20.24
N ASP A 138 18.51 5.78 20.13
CA ASP A 138 19.00 4.83 21.14
C ASP A 138 20.00 3.84 20.51
N PRO A 139 21.31 4.15 20.55
CA PRO A 139 22.35 3.28 20.02
C PRO A 139 22.47 1.91 20.69
N ASN A 140 21.83 1.71 21.84
CA ASN A 140 21.88 0.47 22.62
C ASN A 140 20.64 -0.41 22.44
N MET A 141 19.68 0.01 21.60
CA MET A 141 18.45 -0.74 21.37
C MET A 141 18.71 -2.06 20.62
N THR A 142 18.86 -3.16 21.36
CA THR A 142 19.16 -4.49 20.82
C THR A 142 18.13 -4.96 19.78
N LEU A 143 16.84 -4.68 20.00
CA LEU A 143 15.78 -5.03 19.04
C LEU A 143 16.01 -4.38 17.67
N ALA A 144 16.36 -3.09 17.63
CA ALA A 144 16.61 -2.38 16.38
C ALA A 144 17.88 -2.88 15.67
N LYS A 145 18.92 -3.28 16.43
CA LYS A 145 20.13 -3.92 15.85
C LYS A 145 19.79 -5.25 15.19
N ASN A 146 19.03 -6.10 15.89
CA ASN A 146 18.62 -7.40 15.38
C ASN A 146 17.77 -7.27 14.12
N ASN A 147 16.79 -6.36 14.12
CA ASN A 147 15.96 -6.09 12.94
C ASN A 147 16.80 -5.53 11.77
N LEU A 148 17.77 -4.64 12.04
CA LEU A 148 18.66 -4.10 11.01
C LEU A 148 19.51 -5.19 10.34
N ASP A 149 20.08 -6.09 11.15
CA ASP A 149 20.90 -7.19 10.65
C ASP A 149 20.06 -8.16 9.82
N TRP A 150 18.83 -8.45 10.28
CA TRP A 150 17.86 -9.24 9.52
C TRP A 150 17.51 -8.60 8.18
N ALA A 151 17.10 -7.33 8.18
CA ALA A 151 16.70 -6.61 6.97
C ALA A 151 17.83 -6.52 5.93
N LYS A 152 19.07 -6.28 6.37
CA LYS A 152 20.25 -6.28 5.49
C LYS A 152 20.49 -7.64 4.83
N LYS A 153 20.33 -8.73 5.59
CA LYS A 153 20.44 -10.08 5.06
C LYS A 153 19.35 -10.36 4.02
N MET A 154 18.09 -10.09 4.36
CA MET A 154 16.95 -10.36 3.47
C MET A 154 17.02 -9.54 2.18
N LYS A 155 17.42 -8.26 2.25
CA LYS A 155 17.68 -7.42 1.07
C LYS A 155 18.75 -8.00 0.14
N ALA A 156 19.82 -8.56 0.70
CA ALA A 156 20.89 -9.17 -0.09
C ALA A 156 20.46 -10.49 -0.75
N GLU A 157 19.49 -11.19 -0.16
CA GLU A 157 18.91 -12.42 -0.69
C GLU A 157 17.86 -12.13 -1.77
N SER A 158 17.02 -11.10 -1.59
CA SER A 158 15.99 -10.73 -2.57
C SER A 158 16.56 -10.21 -3.89
N GLY A 159 17.78 -9.67 -3.91
CA GLY A 159 18.45 -9.20 -5.12
C GLY A 159 19.16 -10.29 -5.94
N LYS A 160 19.07 -11.57 -5.54
CA LYS A 160 19.72 -12.71 -6.22
C LYS A 160 18.77 -13.53 -7.11
N GLN A 161 17.48 -13.19 -7.15
CA GLN A 161 16.47 -13.82 -8.00
C GLN A 161 16.32 -13.05 -9.32
#